data_AF-A0A3M1S929-F1
#
_entry.id   AF-A0A3M1S929-F1
#
_cell.length_a   1.000
_cell.length_b   1.000
_cell.length_c   1.000
_cell.angle_alpha   90.00
_cell.angle_beta   90.00
_cell.angle_gamma   90.00
#
_symmetry.space_group_name_H-M   'P 1'
#
loop_
_entity.id
_entity.type
_entity.pdbx_description
1 polymer ?
#
loop_
_entity_poly.entity_id
_entity_poly.type
_entity_poly.pdbx_seq_one_letter_code
_entity_poly.pdbx_strand_id
1 'polypeptide(L)'
;MEYAASIESGDPRCVVSIIGCTGDWTGGWDCSGQGEPDRFITPDLQSGRLVDVIQRGEPAVMVCHWTGIYYNGQERGFQVFQEVVRRLNQRYDDLIWMKLSELARYWAARELTEFKQDERGVRWRAPFACPHFTIRVTGRPARPPVVEQNAERKTLREVRRPRDLQPGTWLEQQDGVVCCFDLSRGSGRLV
;
A
#
# COMPACT_ATOMS: atom_id res chain seq x y z
N MET A 1 -11.96 -5.46 8.25
CA MET A 1 -11.11 -5.62 9.45
C MET A 1 -12.03 -5.99 10.59
N GLU A 2 -11.63 -6.97 11.39
CA GLU A 2 -12.49 -7.62 12.38
C GLU A 2 -11.72 -7.85 13.69
N TYR A 3 -12.47 -8.07 14.77
CA TYR A 3 -11.93 -8.47 16.08
C TYR A 3 -10.84 -7.53 16.65
N ALA A 4 -10.99 -6.22 16.42
CA ALA A 4 -10.12 -5.21 17.02
C ALA A 4 -10.26 -5.24 18.55
N ALA A 5 -9.15 -5.49 19.25
CA ALA A 5 -9.11 -5.63 20.70
C ALA A 5 -7.84 -4.97 21.26
N SER A 6 -7.92 -4.55 22.51
CA SER A 6 -6.76 -4.02 23.24
C SER A 6 -6.07 -2.82 22.56
N ILE A 7 -6.83 -2.03 21.80
CA ILE A 7 -6.32 -0.95 20.93
C ILE A 7 -5.61 0.16 21.73
N GLU A 8 -6.09 0.44 22.94
CA GLU A 8 -5.48 1.43 23.84
C GLU A 8 -4.37 0.86 24.72
N SER A 9 -4.09 -0.45 24.63
CA SER A 9 -3.15 -1.13 25.52
C SER A 9 -1.77 -1.31 24.88
N GLY A 10 -0.86 -1.92 25.63
CA GLY A 10 0.46 -2.39 25.21
C GLY A 10 0.44 -3.51 24.15
N ASP A 11 -0.70 -4.13 23.85
CA ASP A 11 -0.82 -5.28 22.94
C ASP A 11 -2.10 -5.22 22.08
N PRO A 12 -2.16 -4.33 21.06
CA PRO A 12 -3.29 -4.21 20.17
C PRO A 12 -3.35 -5.38 19.19
N ARG A 13 -4.56 -5.90 18.96
CA ARG A 13 -4.80 -7.07 18.11
C ARG A 13 -5.97 -6.78 17.17
N CYS A 14 -5.88 -7.26 15.93
CA CYS A 14 -6.96 -7.20 14.95
C CYS A 14 -6.75 -8.28 13.88
N VAL A 15 -7.80 -8.58 13.12
CA VAL A 15 -7.74 -9.44 11.94
C VAL A 15 -7.94 -8.59 10.68
N VAL A 16 -7.03 -8.75 9.71
CA VAL A 16 -7.14 -8.16 8.38
C VAL A 16 -7.30 -9.26 7.34
N SER A 17 -8.46 -9.28 6.69
CA SER A 17 -8.74 -10.15 5.56
C SER A 17 -8.22 -9.50 4.28
N ILE A 18 -7.44 -10.24 3.49
CA ILE A 18 -6.90 -9.78 2.19
C ILE A 18 -7.57 -10.60 1.11
N ILE A 19 -8.23 -9.93 0.16
CA ILE A 19 -8.95 -10.57 -0.92
C ILE A 19 -8.14 -10.44 -2.20
N GLY A 20 -7.86 -11.58 -2.84
CA GLY A 20 -7.24 -11.63 -4.15
C GLY A 20 -8.11 -10.93 -5.19
N CYS A 21 -7.51 -10.11 -6.04
CA CYS A 21 -8.22 -9.43 -7.12
C CYS A 21 -8.22 -10.21 -8.44
N THR A 22 -7.42 -11.28 -8.53
CA THR A 22 -7.29 -12.15 -9.70
C THR A 22 -7.74 -13.57 -9.38
N GLY A 23 -8.10 -14.32 -10.42
CA GLY A 23 -8.11 -15.78 -10.32
C GLY A 23 -6.69 -16.35 -10.36
N ASP A 24 -6.57 -17.65 -10.21
CA ASP A 24 -5.31 -18.37 -10.41
C ASP A 24 -5.03 -18.58 -11.90
N TRP A 25 -4.70 -17.49 -12.58
CA TRP A 25 -4.39 -17.48 -14.01
C TRP A 25 -2.92 -17.77 -14.29
N THR A 26 -2.17 -18.25 -13.29
CA THR A 26 -0.81 -18.79 -13.45
C THR A 26 -0.79 -20.28 -13.76
N GLY A 27 -1.96 -20.92 -13.93
CA GLY A 27 -2.05 -22.32 -14.32
C GLY A 27 -3.08 -23.13 -13.53
N GLY A 28 -3.74 -22.50 -12.56
CA GLY A 28 -4.75 -23.13 -11.72
C GLY A 28 -4.14 -24.06 -10.67
N TRP A 29 -4.96 -24.39 -9.67
CA TRP A 29 -4.58 -25.35 -8.63
C TRP A 29 -4.48 -26.78 -9.17
N ASP A 30 -5.27 -27.09 -10.21
CA ASP A 30 -5.43 -28.41 -10.82
C ASP A 30 -4.50 -28.66 -12.03
N CYS A 31 -3.66 -27.69 -12.37
CA CYS A 31 -2.77 -27.75 -13.55
C CYS A 31 -3.51 -28.03 -14.86
N SER A 32 -4.77 -27.57 -14.99
CA SER A 32 -5.54 -27.74 -16.23
C SER A 32 -5.19 -26.70 -17.31
N GLY A 33 -4.66 -25.53 -16.91
CA GLY A 33 -4.30 -24.44 -17.82
C GLY A 33 -2.81 -24.10 -17.78
N GLN A 34 -2.26 -23.59 -18.89
CA GLN A 34 -0.85 -23.15 -18.95
C GLN A 34 -0.64 -21.72 -18.41
N GLY A 35 -1.73 -21.05 -18.02
CA GLY A 35 -1.76 -19.66 -17.56
C GLY A 35 -2.16 -18.66 -18.65
N GLU A 36 -2.68 -17.51 -18.21
CA GLU A 36 -3.33 -16.50 -19.06
C GLU A 36 -2.84 -15.08 -18.69
N PRO A 37 -1.64 -14.66 -19.14
CA PRO A 37 -1.05 -13.36 -18.76
C PRO A 37 -1.94 -12.17 -19.13
N ASP A 38 -2.66 -12.27 -20.25
CA ASP A 38 -3.49 -11.20 -20.79
C ASP A 38 -4.71 -10.89 -19.91
N ARG A 39 -5.14 -11.83 -19.05
CA ARG A 39 -6.19 -11.58 -18.05
C ARG A 39 -5.72 -10.65 -16.94
N PHE A 40 -4.42 -10.69 -16.62
CA PHE A 40 -3.82 -9.75 -15.67
C PHE A 40 -3.62 -8.39 -16.32
N ILE A 41 -2.93 -8.36 -17.45
CA ILE A 41 -2.58 -7.16 -18.21
C ILE A 41 -2.30 -7.53 -19.67
N THR A 42 -2.97 -6.89 -20.62
CA THR A 42 -2.83 -7.17 -22.07
C THR A 42 -1.46 -6.73 -22.63
N PRO A 43 -1.02 -7.27 -23.78
CA PRO A 43 0.28 -6.93 -24.37
C PRO A 43 0.44 -5.44 -24.73
N ASP A 44 -0.66 -4.76 -25.11
CA ASP A 44 -0.70 -3.31 -25.34
C ASP A 44 -0.72 -2.46 -24.06
N LEU A 45 -0.72 -3.15 -22.91
CA LEU A 45 -0.76 -2.63 -21.56
C LEU A 45 -2.06 -1.91 -21.19
N GLN A 46 -3.08 -1.85 -22.05
CA GLN A 46 -4.23 -0.96 -21.82
C GLN A 46 -5.33 -1.54 -20.96
N SER A 47 -5.38 -2.87 -20.82
CA SER A 47 -6.50 -3.55 -20.17
C SER A 47 -6.05 -4.76 -19.38
N GLY A 48 -6.99 -5.37 -18.65
CA GLY A 48 -6.75 -6.51 -17.77
C GLY A 48 -7.04 -6.18 -16.31
N ARG A 49 -7.23 -7.21 -15.49
CA ARG A 49 -7.72 -7.04 -14.12
C ARG A 49 -6.80 -6.18 -13.24
N LEU A 50 -5.49 -6.31 -13.42
CA LEU A 50 -4.54 -5.49 -12.65
C LEU A 50 -4.58 -4.03 -13.09
N VAL A 51 -4.83 -3.75 -14.37
CA VAL A 51 -5.02 -2.38 -14.85
C VAL A 51 -6.25 -1.75 -14.19
N ASP A 52 -7.38 -2.46 -14.16
CA ASP A 52 -8.63 -1.98 -13.56
C ASP A 52 -8.47 -1.64 -12.08
N VAL A 53 -7.78 -2.51 -11.32
CA VAL A 53 -7.61 -2.37 -9.86
C VAL A 53 -6.62 -1.25 -9.54
N ILE A 54 -5.48 -1.21 -10.24
CA ILE A 54 -4.46 -0.17 -10.02
C ILE A 54 -4.99 1.21 -10.38
N GLN A 55 -5.75 1.35 -11.48
CA GLN A 55 -6.33 2.65 -11.87
C GLN A 55 -7.38 3.17 -10.87
N ARG A 56 -8.01 2.30 -10.09
CA ARG A 56 -8.91 2.69 -9.00
C ARG A 56 -8.17 3.11 -7.73
N GLY A 57 -6.84 2.95 -7.69
CA GLY A 57 -6.03 3.18 -6.49
C GLY A 57 -6.21 2.10 -5.42
N GLU A 58 -6.64 0.89 -5.83
CA GLU A 58 -6.83 -0.26 -4.94
C GLU A 58 -5.57 -1.16 -4.91
N PRO A 59 -5.31 -1.91 -3.81
CA PRO A 59 -4.20 -2.84 -3.76
C PRO A 59 -4.41 -4.03 -4.71
N ALA A 60 -3.47 -4.22 -5.62
CA ALA A 60 -3.50 -5.29 -6.62
C ALA A 60 -2.91 -6.60 -6.07
N VAL A 61 -3.75 -7.43 -5.44
CA VAL A 61 -3.34 -8.71 -4.85
C VAL A 61 -3.54 -9.85 -5.84
N MET A 62 -2.46 -10.47 -6.29
CA MET A 62 -2.49 -11.65 -7.17
C MET A 62 -2.58 -12.94 -6.37
N VAL A 63 -3.33 -13.90 -6.90
CA VAL A 63 -3.44 -15.27 -6.36
C VAL A 63 -2.80 -16.25 -7.33
N CYS A 64 -2.01 -17.17 -6.79
CA CYS A 64 -1.46 -18.31 -7.53
C CYS A 64 -1.39 -19.53 -6.61
N HIS A 65 -1.44 -20.72 -7.20
CA HIS A 65 -1.03 -21.95 -6.52
C HIS A 65 0.34 -22.41 -7.04
N TRP A 66 1.13 -23.00 -6.15
CA TRP A 66 2.46 -23.49 -6.49
C TRP A 66 2.43 -24.54 -7.61
N THR A 67 1.35 -25.34 -7.68
CA THR A 67 1.12 -26.34 -8.73
C THR A 67 0.96 -25.69 -10.11
N GLY A 68 0.21 -24.59 -10.21
CA GLY A 68 0.10 -23.81 -11.45
C GLY A 68 1.41 -23.14 -11.84
N ILE A 69 2.14 -22.56 -10.87
CA ILE A 69 3.47 -21.95 -11.11
C ILE A 69 4.44 -22.97 -11.73
N TYR A 70 4.45 -24.21 -11.24
CA TYR A 70 5.23 -25.34 -11.75
C TYR A 70 4.38 -26.35 -12.54
N TYR A 71 3.56 -25.85 -13.46
CA TYR A 71 2.68 -26.61 -14.33
C TYR A 71 3.31 -27.89 -14.89
N ASN A 72 2.84 -29.07 -14.43
CA ASN A 72 3.30 -30.39 -14.88
C ASN A 72 4.84 -30.53 -14.93
N GLY A 73 5.54 -29.96 -13.95
CA GLY A 73 7.00 -29.98 -13.86
C GLY A 73 7.71 -28.95 -14.74
N GLN A 74 6.98 -28.04 -15.37
CA GLN A 74 7.50 -26.92 -16.15
C GLN A 74 7.19 -25.60 -15.47
N GLU A 75 8.07 -24.62 -15.61
CA GLU A 75 7.92 -23.27 -15.03
C GLU A 75 6.99 -22.37 -15.84
N ARG A 76 5.93 -22.91 -16.46
CA ARG A 76 5.06 -22.11 -17.35
C ARG A 76 4.30 -21.03 -16.59
N GLY A 77 3.73 -21.35 -15.44
CA GLY A 77 3.08 -20.35 -14.60
C GLY A 77 4.05 -19.29 -14.08
N PHE A 78 5.30 -19.67 -13.80
CA PHE A 78 6.34 -18.71 -13.45
C PHE A 78 6.68 -17.77 -14.61
N GLN A 79 6.78 -18.28 -15.84
CA GLN A 79 6.99 -17.45 -17.03
C GLN A 79 5.81 -16.48 -17.26
N VAL A 80 4.58 -16.93 -17.01
CA VAL A 80 3.39 -16.06 -17.02
C VAL A 80 3.53 -14.95 -15.98
N PHE A 81 3.92 -15.28 -14.75
CA PHE A 81 4.15 -14.28 -13.70
C PHE A 81 5.25 -13.28 -14.07
N GLN A 82 6.37 -13.75 -14.63
CA GLN A 82 7.46 -12.90 -15.12
C GLN A 82 6.97 -11.91 -16.19
N GLU A 83 6.17 -12.38 -17.15
CA GLU A 83 5.63 -11.52 -18.20
C GLU A 83 4.65 -10.47 -17.64
N VAL A 84 3.82 -10.84 -16.67
CA VAL A 84 2.92 -9.90 -15.99
C VAL A 84 3.73 -8.83 -15.25
N VAL A 85 4.75 -9.22 -14.47
CA VAL A 85 5.63 -8.27 -13.76
C VAL A 85 6.33 -7.34 -14.76
N ARG A 86 6.83 -7.87 -15.88
CA ARG A 86 7.46 -7.07 -16.94
C ARG A 86 6.50 -6.02 -17.51
N ARG A 87 5.26 -6.41 -17.82
CA ARG A 87 4.22 -5.51 -18.35
C ARG A 87 3.80 -4.44 -17.32
N LEU A 88 3.68 -4.82 -16.05
CA LEU A 88 3.38 -3.86 -14.97
C LEU A 88 4.48 -2.81 -14.84
N ASN A 89 5.75 -3.21 -14.82
CA ASN A 89 6.89 -2.28 -14.75
C ASN A 89 7.02 -1.43 -16.02
N GLN A 90 6.56 -1.91 -17.17
CA GLN A 90 6.54 -1.14 -18.41
C GLN A 90 5.42 -0.08 -18.41
N ARG A 91 4.27 -0.39 -17.81
CA ARG A 91 3.10 0.50 -17.75
C ARG A 91 3.20 1.52 -16.62
N TYR A 92 3.63 1.06 -15.45
CA TYR A 92 3.62 1.81 -14.21
C TYR A 92 5.04 1.93 -13.66
N ASP A 93 5.39 3.11 -13.20
CA ASP A 93 6.68 3.45 -12.61
C ASP A 93 6.53 3.92 -11.15
N ASP A 94 5.37 3.67 -10.55
CA ASP A 94 4.97 4.10 -9.21
C ASP A 94 4.30 2.98 -8.38
N LEU A 95 4.57 1.71 -8.72
CA LEU A 95 4.10 0.55 -7.94
C LEU A 95 5.05 0.21 -6.80
N ILE A 96 4.47 -0.16 -5.66
CA ILE A 96 5.20 -0.67 -4.49
C ILE A 96 4.86 -2.15 -4.31
N TRP A 97 5.86 -3.01 -4.35
CA TRP A 97 5.72 -4.43 -4.04
C TRP A 97 5.72 -4.63 -2.52
N MET A 98 4.66 -5.25 -2.00
CA MET A 98 4.47 -5.45 -0.57
C MET A 98 4.20 -6.91 -0.26
N LYS A 99 4.67 -7.36 0.91
CA LYS A 99 4.23 -8.61 1.53
C LYS A 99 2.79 -8.45 2.03
N LEU A 100 2.07 -9.56 2.14
CA LEU A 100 0.73 -9.58 2.73
C LEU A 100 0.71 -9.00 4.16
N SER A 101 1.76 -9.24 4.95
CA SER A 101 1.88 -8.69 6.30
C SER A 101 2.11 -7.18 6.33
N GLU A 102 2.75 -6.61 5.31
CA GLU A 102 2.95 -5.17 5.17
C GLU A 102 1.64 -4.49 4.75
N LEU A 103 0.91 -5.09 3.80
CA LEU A 103 -0.43 -4.61 3.41
C LEU A 103 -1.40 -4.66 4.59
N ALA A 104 -1.41 -5.77 5.34
CA ALA A 104 -2.23 -5.92 6.54
C ALA A 104 -1.89 -4.87 7.60
N ARG A 105 -0.60 -4.63 7.85
CA ARG A 105 -0.15 -3.59 8.78
C ARG A 105 -0.58 -2.20 8.35
N TYR A 106 -0.43 -1.87 7.06
CA TYR A 106 -0.86 -0.58 6.53
C TYR A 106 -2.36 -0.38 6.70
N TRP A 107 -3.15 -1.41 6.40
CA TRP A 107 -4.60 -1.35 6.56
C TRP A 107 -5.01 -1.22 8.03
N ALA A 108 -4.39 -1.99 8.93
CA ALA A 108 -4.64 -1.88 10.37
C ALA A 108 -4.31 -0.48 10.91
N ALA A 109 -3.16 0.08 10.52
CA ALA A 109 -2.77 1.43 10.91
C ALA A 109 -3.71 2.50 10.33
N ARG A 110 -4.10 2.38 9.06
CA ARG A 110 -5.01 3.31 8.38
C ARG A 110 -6.36 3.39 9.09
N GLU A 111 -6.92 2.24 9.43
CA GLU A 111 -8.28 2.16 9.98
C GLU A 111 -8.34 2.43 11.49
N LEU A 112 -7.27 2.14 12.24
CA LEU A 112 -7.30 2.20 13.71
C LEU A 112 -6.50 3.37 14.30
N THR A 113 -5.76 4.13 13.49
CA THR A 113 -5.12 5.35 13.97
C THR A 113 -6.18 6.45 14.14
N GLU A 114 -6.34 6.93 15.37
CA GLU A 114 -7.22 8.05 15.66
C GLU A 114 -6.52 9.36 15.28
N PHE A 115 -7.19 10.24 14.53
CA PHE A 115 -6.70 11.57 14.18
C PHE A 115 -7.58 12.66 14.79
N LYS A 116 -6.95 13.72 15.31
CA LYS A 116 -7.63 14.94 15.82
C LYS A 116 -6.89 16.17 15.35
N GLN A 117 -7.62 17.09 14.72
CA GLN A 117 -7.09 18.39 14.33
C GLN A 117 -7.29 19.42 15.46
N ASP A 118 -6.27 20.22 15.73
CA ASP A 118 -6.33 21.37 16.64
C ASP A 118 -5.59 22.57 16.03
N GLU A 119 -5.52 23.69 16.74
CA GLU A 119 -4.90 24.95 16.28
C GLU A 119 -3.42 24.80 15.87
N ARG A 120 -2.72 23.79 16.39
CA ARG A 120 -1.29 23.58 16.12
C ARG A 120 -1.05 22.56 15.02
N GLY A 121 -2.06 21.83 14.54
CA GLY A 121 -1.93 20.82 13.49
C GLY A 121 -2.74 19.55 13.74
N VAL A 122 -2.27 18.42 13.24
CA VAL A 122 -2.96 17.12 13.33
C VAL A 122 -2.25 16.24 14.35
N ARG A 123 -2.95 15.86 15.42
CA ARG A 123 -2.50 14.83 16.37
C ARG A 123 -3.03 13.47 15.98
N TRP A 124 -2.29 12.44 16.37
CA TRP A 124 -2.75 11.06 16.27
C TRP A 124 -2.42 10.21 17.50
N ARG A 125 -3.15 9.10 17.59
CA ARG A 125 -2.81 7.94 18.43
C ARG A 125 -2.86 6.68 17.55
N ALA A 126 -1.70 6.10 17.28
CA ALA A 126 -1.53 4.95 16.41
C ALA A 126 -1.34 3.66 17.22
N PRO A 127 -2.24 2.68 17.12
CA PRO A 127 -2.07 1.38 17.78
C PRO A 127 -0.96 0.54 17.13
N PHE A 128 -0.80 0.65 15.81
CA PHE A 128 0.19 -0.07 15.04
C PHE A 128 1.20 0.90 14.42
N ALA A 129 2.48 0.58 14.53
CA ALA A 129 3.50 1.26 13.73
C ALA A 129 3.35 0.88 12.26
N CYS A 130 3.59 1.83 11.35
CA CYS A 130 3.46 1.60 9.92
C CYS A 130 4.51 2.38 9.12
N PRO A 131 5.44 1.70 8.44
CA PRO A 131 6.31 2.36 7.48
C PRO A 131 5.53 3.00 6.34
N HIS A 132 6.10 4.03 5.71
CA HIS A 132 5.52 4.69 4.51
C HIS A 132 4.08 5.20 4.68
N PHE A 133 3.66 5.45 5.92
CA PHE A 133 2.31 5.90 6.21
C PHE A 133 2.05 7.29 5.64
N THR A 134 0.93 7.45 4.96
CA THR A 134 0.63 8.67 4.21
C THR A 134 -0.70 9.25 4.67
N ILE A 135 -0.70 10.54 5.01
CA ILE A 135 -1.91 11.28 5.35
C ILE A 135 -2.08 12.48 4.42
N ARG A 136 -3.34 12.84 4.17
CA ARG A 136 -3.70 14.10 3.52
C ARG A 136 -4.24 15.05 4.59
N VAL A 137 -3.71 16.27 4.60
CA VAL A 137 -4.18 17.36 5.47
C VAL A 137 -4.69 18.48 4.59
N THR A 138 -5.89 18.97 4.88
CA THR A 138 -6.49 20.10 4.16
C THR A 138 -5.91 21.42 4.62
N GLY A 139 -5.83 22.38 3.70
CA GLY A 139 -5.25 23.69 3.97
C GLY A 139 -3.75 23.75 3.69
N ARG A 140 -3.30 24.90 3.19
CA ARG A 140 -1.90 25.11 2.82
C ARG A 140 -1.08 25.47 4.06
N PRO A 141 0.01 24.75 4.35
CA PRO A 141 0.83 25.06 5.49
C PRO A 141 1.67 26.32 5.21
N ALA A 142 1.79 27.20 6.20
CA ALA A 142 2.63 28.40 6.11
C ALA A 142 4.14 28.08 6.15
N ARG A 143 4.50 26.87 6.57
CA ARG A 143 5.88 26.37 6.73
C ARG A 143 5.94 24.90 6.31
N PRO A 144 7.12 24.34 5.99
CA PRO A 144 7.25 22.90 5.74
C PRO A 144 6.70 22.09 6.92
N PRO A 145 5.86 21.07 6.67
CA PRO A 145 5.30 20.26 7.75
C PRO A 145 6.37 19.53 8.55
N VAL A 146 6.13 19.36 9.85
CA VAL A 146 7.06 18.69 10.77
C VAL A 146 6.34 17.56 11.50
N VAL A 147 6.94 16.37 11.50
CA VAL A 147 6.44 15.22 12.25
C VAL A 147 7.13 15.17 13.61
N GLU A 148 6.33 15.08 14.67
CA GLU A 148 6.74 14.97 16.08
C GLU A 148 6.20 13.66 16.68
N GLN A 149 7.09 12.72 17.00
CA GLN A 149 6.75 11.43 17.62
C GLN A 149 7.99 10.85 18.31
N ASN A 150 7.82 10.02 19.35
CA ASN A 150 8.94 9.39 20.09
C ASN A 150 10.05 10.37 20.55
N ALA A 151 9.69 11.59 20.94
CA ALA A 151 10.62 12.68 21.26
C ALA A 151 11.55 13.12 20.11
N GLU A 152 11.31 12.65 18.89
CA GLU A 152 11.97 13.12 17.67
C GLU A 152 11.11 14.15 16.95
N ARG A 153 11.78 15.09 16.28
CA ARG A 153 11.18 16.12 15.47
C ARG A 153 11.85 16.14 14.11
N LYS A 154 11.09 15.85 13.05
CA LYS A 154 11.62 15.73 11.68
C LYS A 154 10.84 16.61 10.72
N THR A 155 11.51 17.62 10.17
CA THR A 155 10.97 18.45 9.09
C THR A 155 10.88 17.63 7.80
N LEU A 156 9.71 17.65 7.15
CA LEU A 156 9.50 16.93 5.91
C LEU A 156 10.11 17.71 4.73
N ARG A 157 10.77 16.99 3.82
CA ARG A 157 11.30 17.56 2.58
C ARG A 157 10.21 17.61 1.51
N GLU A 158 10.06 18.76 0.86
CA GLU A 158 9.11 18.90 -0.24
C GLU A 158 9.54 18.05 -1.45
N VAL A 159 8.58 17.39 -2.09
CA VAL A 159 8.73 16.73 -3.39
C VAL A 159 7.70 17.28 -4.37
N ARG A 160 7.93 17.11 -5.67
CA ARG A 160 7.10 17.71 -6.72
C ARG A 160 6.13 16.73 -7.38
N ARG A 161 6.31 15.42 -7.20
CA ARG A 161 5.48 14.38 -7.83
C ARG A 161 5.02 13.35 -6.80
N PRO A 162 3.81 12.79 -6.94
CA PRO A 162 3.31 11.72 -6.05
C PRO A 162 4.26 10.54 -5.91
N ARG A 163 4.88 10.08 -6.99
CA ARG A 163 5.85 8.96 -6.98
C ARG A 163 7.11 9.20 -6.16
N ASP A 164 7.44 10.47 -5.89
CA ASP A 164 8.63 10.82 -5.11
C ASP A 164 8.31 10.81 -3.59
N LEU A 165 7.04 10.58 -3.21
CA LEU A 165 6.61 10.42 -1.82
C LEU A 165 7.27 9.18 -1.20
N GLN A 166 8.01 9.43 -0.15
CA GLN A 166 8.69 8.44 0.69
C GLN A 166 8.75 8.97 2.13
N PRO A 167 9.08 8.14 3.13
CA PRO A 167 9.14 8.58 4.51
C PRO A 167 10.03 9.82 4.69
N GLY A 168 9.48 10.85 5.33
CA GLY A 168 10.18 12.13 5.52
C GLY A 168 9.96 13.14 4.40
N THR A 169 8.96 12.94 3.53
CA THR A 169 8.63 13.87 2.45
C THR A 169 7.19 14.34 2.49
N TRP A 170 6.91 15.45 1.81
CA TRP A 170 5.55 15.95 1.61
C TRP A 170 5.38 16.52 0.21
N LEU A 171 4.15 16.54 -0.28
CA LEU A 171 3.74 17.03 -1.59
C LEU A 171 2.60 18.03 -1.42
N GLU A 172 2.76 19.21 -2.01
CA GLU A 172 1.66 20.18 -2.12
C GLU A 172 0.62 19.70 -3.15
N GLN A 173 -0.65 19.81 -2.79
CA GLN A 173 -1.80 19.57 -3.66
C GLN A 173 -2.72 20.78 -3.65
N GLN A 174 -3.70 20.82 -4.56
CA GLN A 174 -4.58 22.00 -4.73
C GLN A 174 -5.25 22.44 -3.42
N ASP A 175 -5.73 21.48 -2.62
CA ASP A 175 -6.52 21.72 -1.40
C ASP A 175 -5.78 21.40 -0.09
N GLY A 176 -4.47 21.20 -0.14
CA GLY A 176 -3.68 20.92 1.06
C GLY A 176 -2.38 20.20 0.75
N VAL A 177 -1.97 19.31 1.64
CA VAL A 177 -0.70 18.58 1.53
C VAL A 177 -0.87 17.10 1.77
N VAL A 178 -0.02 16.31 1.11
CA VAL A 178 0.14 14.89 1.38
C VAL A 178 1.49 14.69 2.03
N CYS A 179 1.51 14.11 3.22
CA CYS A 179 2.71 13.87 4.01
C CYS A 179 2.96 12.37 4.12
N CYS A 180 4.18 11.92 3.83
CA CYS A 180 4.61 10.53 3.97
C CYS A 180 5.69 10.42 5.05
N PHE A 181 5.50 9.54 6.03
CA PHE A 181 6.42 9.30 7.14
C PHE A 181 6.24 7.90 7.72
N ASP A 182 7.23 7.40 8.44
CA ASP A 182 7.08 6.16 9.19
C ASP A 182 6.29 6.45 10.46
N LEU A 183 5.06 5.93 10.54
CA LEU A 183 4.20 6.08 11.70
C LEU A 183 4.73 5.25 12.84
N SER A 184 5.11 5.91 13.94
CA SER A 184 5.44 5.22 15.17
C SER A 184 4.17 4.86 15.93
N ARG A 185 4.21 3.72 16.63
CA ARG A 185 3.16 3.37 17.58
C ARG A 185 3.10 4.41 18.70
N GLY A 186 1.89 4.72 19.16
CA GLY A 186 1.65 5.68 20.24
C GLY A 186 1.18 7.02 19.71
N SER A 187 1.48 8.09 20.44
CA SER A 187 1.02 9.43 20.09
C SER A 187 2.04 10.16 19.23
N GLY A 188 1.56 10.98 18.31
CA GLY A 188 2.38 11.89 17.54
C GLY A 188 1.58 13.06 16.98
N ARG A 189 2.26 13.94 16.26
CA ARG A 189 1.69 15.16 15.71
C ARG A 189 2.38 15.57 14.42
N LEU A 190 1.61 16.13 13.50
CA LEU A 190 2.08 16.86 12.32
C LEU A 190 1.73 18.32 12.53
N VAL A 191 2.73 19.19 12.49
CA VAL A 191 2.61 20.65 12.63
C VAL A 191 3.03 21.38 11.37
#